data_AF-A0A359EBG7-F1
#
_entry.id   AF-A0A359EBG7-F1
#
_cell.length_a   1.000
_cell.length_b   1.000
_cell.length_c   1.000
_cell.angle_alpha   90.00
_cell.angle_beta   90.00
_cell.angle_gamma   90.00
#
_symmetry.space_group_name_H-M   'P 1'
#
loop_
_entity.id
_entity.type
_entity.pdbx_description
1 polymer ?
#
loop_
_entity_poly.entity_id
_entity_poly.type
_entity_poly.pdbx_seq_one_letter_code
_entity_poly.pdbx_strand_id
1 'polypeptide(L)'
;MEGVDGTPFFVAMQKHSETLALIETAAAISLWALSFVWIKIALQDMSPVTLIVLRYALGFVILWVAALWRGELRQMNRGDLKGMVILGMVGIVLQQFLQVNGQVTADASVAAFLASTAPAFMVVLAAVWLREPVGGWQISGVLLATLGAGWVAIGGDWAALAHGHLANPGNFLVLLSAIVWAVYTILTR
;
A
#
# COMPACT_ATOMS: atom_id res chain seq x y z
N MET A 1 1.44 -54.01 0.34
CA MET A 1 2.79 -53.43 0.18
C MET A 1 2.66 -52.48 -1.00
N GLU A 2 2.63 -51.16 -0.96
CA GLU A 2 2.81 -50.04 -0.01
C GLU A 2 1.94 -48.92 -0.64
N GLY A 3 1.09 -48.15 0.05
CA GLY A 3 1.45 -47.27 1.17
C GLY A 3 2.06 -45.94 0.71
N VAL A 4 1.62 -45.32 -0.39
CA VAL A 4 2.13 -43.99 -0.82
C VAL A 4 1.38 -42.88 -0.09
N ASP A 5 1.89 -42.53 1.09
CA ASP A 5 1.52 -41.34 1.87
C ASP A 5 1.88 -40.06 1.09
N GLY A 6 0.88 -39.50 0.42
CA GLY A 6 0.98 -38.27 -0.38
C GLY A 6 0.81 -36.96 0.39
N THR A 7 0.98 -36.92 1.71
CA THR A 7 0.68 -35.71 2.50
C THR A 7 1.64 -35.38 3.67
N PRO A 8 2.95 -35.10 3.46
CA PRO A 8 3.76 -34.49 4.53
C PRO A 8 3.92 -32.97 4.41
N PHE A 9 3.82 -32.38 3.20
CA PHE A 9 4.22 -30.97 3.01
C PHE A 9 3.15 -29.94 3.39
N PHE A 10 1.88 -30.21 3.11
CA PHE A 10 0.79 -29.25 3.38
C PHE A 10 0.36 -29.19 4.86
N VAL A 11 0.59 -30.26 5.63
CA VAL A 11 0.17 -30.35 7.05
C VAL A 11 1.15 -29.63 7.99
N ALA A 12 2.42 -29.47 7.58
CA ALA A 12 3.45 -28.87 8.42
C ALA A 12 3.32 -27.34 8.59
N MET A 13 2.56 -26.65 7.73
CA MET A 13 2.36 -25.19 7.81
C MET A 13 1.13 -24.75 8.63
N GLN A 14 0.29 -25.68 9.09
CA GLN A 14 -1.01 -25.35 9.69
C GLN A 14 -0.97 -25.17 11.23
N LYS A 15 0.17 -24.75 11.78
CA LYS A 15 0.37 -24.65 13.24
C LYS A 15 0.94 -23.32 13.74
N HIS A 16 0.67 -22.21 13.04
CA HIS A 16 0.74 -20.91 13.69
C HIS A 16 -0.49 -20.77 14.60
N SER A 17 -0.30 -20.52 15.90
CA SER A 17 -1.41 -20.22 16.79
C SER A 17 -2.10 -18.93 16.33
N GLU A 18 -3.43 -18.86 16.41
CA GLU A 18 -4.19 -17.66 16.00
C GLU A 18 -3.64 -16.39 16.68
N THR A 19 -3.20 -16.51 17.94
CA THR A 19 -2.56 -15.44 18.69
C THR A 19 -1.27 -14.94 18.05
N LEU A 20 -0.43 -15.85 17.53
CA LEU A 20 0.82 -15.47 16.86
C LEU A 20 0.54 -14.69 15.57
N ALA A 21 -0.41 -15.15 14.75
CA ALA A 21 -0.81 -14.45 13.53
C ALA A 21 -1.38 -13.04 13.80
N LEU A 22 -2.15 -12.89 14.89
CA LEU A 22 -2.66 -11.59 15.33
C LEU A 22 -1.52 -10.65 15.77
N ILE A 23 -0.53 -11.15 16.51
CA ILE A 23 0.64 -10.37 16.92
C ILE A 23 1.47 -9.92 15.71
N GLU A 24 1.73 -10.83 14.77
CA GLU A 24 2.48 -10.55 13.54
C GLU A 24 1.77 -9.47 12.70
N THR A 25 0.45 -9.59 12.54
CA THR A 25 -0.36 -8.62 11.78
C THR A 25 -0.40 -7.26 12.48
N ALA A 26 -0.57 -7.23 13.79
CA ALA A 26 -0.57 -6.00 14.58
C ALA A 26 0.80 -5.30 14.52
N ALA A 27 1.89 -6.05 14.60
CA ALA A 27 3.24 -5.53 14.46
C ALA A 27 3.46 -4.95 13.05
N ALA A 28 3.04 -5.68 12.00
CA ALA A 28 3.17 -5.23 10.61
C ALA A 28 2.42 -3.92 10.36
N ILE A 29 1.16 -3.81 10.79
CA ILE A 29 0.35 -2.59 10.61
C ILE A 29 0.95 -1.43 11.43
N SER A 30 1.43 -1.70 12.64
CA SER A 30 2.07 -0.68 13.50
C SER A 30 3.35 -0.14 12.87
N LEU A 31 4.22 -1.03 12.36
CA LEU A 31 5.46 -0.65 11.68
C LEU A 31 5.16 0.15 10.40
N TRP A 32 4.15 -0.26 9.65
CA TRP A 32 3.73 0.46 8.45
C TRP A 32 3.19 1.86 8.78
N ALA A 33 2.33 1.99 9.79
CA ALA A 33 1.80 3.28 10.25
C ALA A 33 2.91 4.20 10.78
N LEU A 34 3.86 3.67 11.56
CA LEU A 34 5.01 4.42 12.05
C LEU A 34 5.90 4.93 10.92
N SER A 35 5.93 4.23 9.77
CA SER A 35 6.71 4.66 8.62
C SER A 35 6.28 6.04 8.07
N PHE A 36 5.00 6.43 8.23
CA PHE A 36 4.54 7.77 7.85
C PHE A 36 5.19 8.87 8.70
N VAL A 37 5.37 8.61 10.00
CA VAL A 37 6.06 9.54 10.91
C VAL A 37 7.53 9.65 10.52
N TRP A 38 8.20 8.53 10.27
CA TRP A 38 9.60 8.53 9.83
C TRP A 38 9.81 9.24 8.50
N ILE A 39 8.92 9.05 7.53
CA ILE A 39 8.96 9.80 6.27
C ILE A 39 8.88 11.31 6.55
N LYS A 40 7.93 11.74 7.39
CA LYS A 40 7.75 13.17 7.70
C LYS A 40 8.99 13.78 8.34
N ILE A 41 9.62 13.07 9.27
CA ILE A 41 10.88 13.49 9.90
C ILE A 41 11.99 13.58 8.86
N ALA A 42 12.19 12.52 8.06
CA ALA A 42 13.24 12.50 7.04
C ALA A 42 13.08 13.61 6.00
N LEU A 43 11.85 13.95 5.61
CA LEU A 43 11.55 15.05 4.68
C LEU A 43 11.97 16.44 5.18
N GLN A 44 12.33 16.59 6.46
CA GLN A 44 12.91 17.83 6.98
C GLN A 44 14.35 18.05 6.49
N ASP A 45 15.08 16.96 6.23
CA ASP A 45 16.51 17.00 5.90
C ASP A 45 16.82 16.57 4.46
N MET A 46 15.86 15.94 3.75
CA MET A 46 16.08 15.44 2.40
C MET A 46 14.89 15.59 1.47
N SER A 47 15.16 15.64 0.15
CA SER A 47 14.10 15.72 -0.87
C SER A 47 13.26 14.44 -0.93
N PRO A 48 11.98 14.52 -1.37
CA PRO A 48 11.13 13.35 -1.57
C PRO A 48 11.76 12.26 -2.44
N VAL A 49 12.41 12.65 -3.54
CA VAL A 49 13.03 11.71 -4.47
C VAL A 49 14.21 11.01 -3.81
N THR A 50 15.06 11.76 -3.09
CA THR A 50 16.19 11.18 -2.34
C THR A 50 15.71 10.15 -1.33
N LEU A 51 14.67 10.46 -0.57
CA LEU A 51 14.08 9.55 0.42
C LEU A 51 13.58 8.26 -0.25
N ILE A 52 12.82 8.38 -1.33
CA ILE A 52 12.31 7.22 -2.08
C ILE A 52 13.46 6.35 -2.56
N VAL A 53 14.45 6.94 -3.24
CA VAL A 53 15.60 6.19 -3.79
C VAL A 53 16.35 5.47 -2.69
N LEU A 54 16.66 6.14 -1.57
CA LEU A 54 17.35 5.52 -0.43
C LEU A 54 16.53 4.38 0.18
N ARG A 55 15.22 4.59 0.40
CA ARG A 55 14.32 3.58 0.97
C ARG A 55 14.28 2.30 0.13
N TYR A 56 14.15 2.44 -1.19
CA TYR A 56 14.10 1.29 -2.10
C TYR A 56 15.48 0.67 -2.35
N ALA A 57 16.55 1.47 -2.36
CA ALA A 57 17.91 0.93 -2.46
C ALA A 57 18.26 0.09 -1.23
N LEU A 58 17.95 0.55 -0.03
CA LEU A 58 18.14 -0.21 1.21
C LEU A 58 17.30 -1.49 1.21
N GLY A 59 16.02 -1.39 0.85
CA GLY A 59 15.13 -2.56 0.73
C GLY A 59 15.67 -3.58 -0.27
N PHE A 60 16.14 -3.12 -1.44
CA PHE A 60 16.77 -3.96 -2.45
C PHE A 60 18.02 -4.67 -1.90
N VAL A 61 18.95 -3.95 -1.27
CA VAL A 61 20.17 -4.54 -0.71
C VAL A 61 19.85 -5.60 0.34
N ILE A 62 18.92 -5.31 1.26
CA ILE A 62 18.53 -6.25 2.31
C ILE A 62 17.92 -7.52 1.70
N LEU A 63 16.98 -7.38 0.78
CA LEU A 63 16.33 -8.51 0.12
C LEU A 63 17.30 -9.30 -0.76
N TRP A 64 18.22 -8.61 -1.43
CA TRP A 64 19.24 -9.25 -2.27
C TRP A 64 20.20 -10.10 -1.43
N VAL A 65 20.68 -9.58 -0.30
CA VAL A 65 21.54 -10.33 0.64
C VAL A 65 20.79 -11.53 1.22
N ALA A 66 19.52 -11.35 1.61
CA ALA A 66 18.69 -12.44 2.11
C ALA A 66 18.48 -13.53 1.05
N ALA A 67 18.22 -13.16 -0.21
CA ALA A 67 18.05 -14.10 -1.32
C ALA A 67 19.34 -14.86 -1.63
N LEU A 68 20.50 -14.18 -1.57
CA LEU A 68 21.82 -14.80 -1.69
C LEU A 68 22.05 -15.85 -0.59
N TRP A 69 21.77 -15.50 0.67
CA TRP A 69 21.95 -16.42 1.80
C TRP A 69 21.02 -17.63 1.75
N ARG A 70 19.81 -17.48 1.18
CA ARG A 70 18.86 -18.59 1.01
C ARG A 70 19.08 -19.41 -0.26
N GLY A 71 19.96 -18.96 -1.17
CA GLY A 71 20.15 -19.60 -2.47
C GLY A 71 18.93 -19.47 -3.40
N GLU A 72 18.07 -18.48 -3.17
CA GLU A 72 16.79 -18.30 -3.85
C GLU A 72 16.86 -17.34 -5.05
N LEU A 73 18.07 -16.96 -5.49
CA LEU A 73 18.26 -16.16 -6.69
C LEU A 73 17.83 -16.93 -7.94
N ARG A 74 16.56 -16.78 -8.32
CA ARG A 74 16.04 -17.27 -9.60
C ARG A 74 16.53 -16.39 -10.75
N GLN A 75 16.93 -17.04 -11.84
CA GLN A 75 17.16 -16.34 -13.10
C GLN A 75 15.83 -15.74 -13.59
N MET A 76 15.83 -14.43 -13.76
CA MET A 76 14.67 -13.70 -14.25
C MET A 76 14.54 -13.92 -15.75
N ASN A 77 13.38 -14.39 -16.19
CA ASN A 77 13.10 -14.53 -17.61
C ASN A 77 13.01 -13.12 -18.23
N ARG A 78 13.72 -12.89 -19.34
CA ARG A 78 13.70 -11.59 -20.03
C ARG A 78 12.31 -11.22 -20.53
N GLY A 79 11.45 -12.21 -20.76
CA GLY A 79 10.04 -12.01 -21.11
C GLY A 79 9.22 -11.32 -20.00
N ASP A 80 9.55 -11.59 -18.74
CA ASP A 80 8.80 -11.06 -17.59
C ASP A 80 9.27 -9.65 -17.21
N LEU A 81 10.49 -9.27 -17.61
CA LEU A 81 11.12 -8.01 -17.25
C LEU A 81 10.29 -6.79 -17.68
N LYS A 82 9.68 -6.83 -18.87
CA LYS A 82 8.85 -5.73 -19.37
C LYS A 82 7.60 -5.54 -18.50
N GLY A 83 6.94 -6.64 -18.13
CA GLY A 83 5.78 -6.61 -17.24
C GLY A 83 6.15 -6.09 -15.86
N MET A 84 7.26 -6.58 -15.29
CA MET A 84 7.76 -6.13 -13.99
C MET A 84 8.13 -4.65 -13.96
N VAL A 85 8.76 -4.12 -15.02
CA VAL A 85 9.09 -2.70 -15.13
C VAL A 85 7.83 -1.84 -15.20
N ILE A 86 6.83 -2.23 -16.00
CA ILE A 86 5.57 -1.49 -16.11
C ILE A 86 4.82 -1.49 -14.78
N LEU A 87 4.66 -2.67 -14.16
CA LEU A 87 4.00 -2.82 -12.86
C LEU A 87 4.75 -2.07 -11.75
N GLY A 88 6.08 -2.13 -11.74
CA GLY A 88 6.91 -1.38 -10.79
C GLY A 88 6.81 0.14 -10.97
N MET A 89 6.81 0.63 -12.22
CA MET A 89 6.68 2.06 -12.50
C MET A 89 5.29 2.61 -12.13
N VAL A 90 4.24 1.98 -12.64
CA VAL A 90 2.86 2.46 -12.44
C VAL A 90 2.40 2.23 -11.01
N GLY A 91 2.76 1.09 -10.43
CA GLY A 91 2.26 0.67 -9.13
C GLY A 91 3.04 1.17 -7.94
N ILE A 92 4.37 1.11 -8.02
CA ILE A 92 5.23 1.37 -6.86
C ILE A 92 5.84 2.76 -6.96
N VAL A 93 6.45 3.12 -8.09
CA VAL A 93 7.12 4.42 -8.22
C VAL A 93 6.11 5.57 -8.21
N LEU A 94 5.06 5.50 -9.02
CA LEU A 94 4.04 6.56 -9.05
C LEU A 94 3.34 6.70 -7.70
N GLN A 95 2.92 5.59 -7.08
CA GLN A 95 2.26 5.61 -5.77
C GLN A 95 3.16 6.22 -4.70
N GLN A 96 4.42 5.80 -4.61
CA GLN A 96 5.36 6.35 -3.62
C GLN A 96 5.72 7.80 -3.90
N PHE A 97 5.86 8.17 -5.17
CA PHE A 97 6.09 9.55 -5.55
C PHE A 97 4.95 10.43 -5.04
N LEU A 98 3.70 10.05 -5.29
CA LEU A 98 2.53 10.79 -4.81
C LEU A 98 2.46 10.82 -3.28
N GLN A 99 2.67 9.68 -2.60
CA GLN A 99 2.59 9.59 -1.15
C GLN A 99 3.65 10.46 -0.46
N VAL A 100 4.92 10.31 -0.82
CA VAL A 100 6.02 11.01 -0.15
C VAL A 100 5.98 12.51 -0.46
N ASN A 101 5.68 12.90 -1.70
CA ASN A 101 5.47 14.32 -2.02
C ASN A 101 4.25 14.89 -1.28
N GLY A 102 3.18 14.10 -1.12
CA GLY A 102 2.02 14.50 -0.34
C GLY A 102 2.36 14.75 1.14
N GLN A 103 3.24 13.92 1.71
CA GLN A 103 3.71 14.08 3.09
C GLN A 103 4.63 15.28 3.33
N VAL A 104 5.09 15.98 2.27
CA VAL A 104 5.81 17.25 2.45
C VAL A 104 4.92 18.24 3.19
N THR A 105 3.67 18.40 2.77
CA THR A 105 2.73 19.35 3.38
C THR A 105 1.67 18.67 4.26
N ALA A 106 1.29 17.42 3.99
CA ALA A 106 0.32 16.69 4.82
C ALA A 106 0.89 16.29 6.18
N ASP A 107 0.06 16.27 7.21
CA ASP A 107 0.41 15.69 8.51
C ASP A 107 0.57 14.17 8.39
N ALA A 108 1.46 13.59 9.19
CA ALA A 108 1.74 12.15 9.14
C ALA A 108 0.49 11.31 9.50
N SER A 109 -0.30 11.75 10.48
CA SER A 109 -1.55 11.10 10.89
C SER A 109 -2.62 11.18 9.80
N VAL A 110 -2.77 12.35 9.18
CA VAL A 110 -3.69 12.57 8.06
C VAL A 110 -3.29 11.71 6.85
N ALA A 111 -2.00 11.69 6.51
CA ALA A 111 -1.50 10.87 5.42
C ALA A 111 -1.73 9.37 5.65
N ALA A 112 -1.47 8.88 6.87
CA ALA A 112 -1.71 7.48 7.23
C ALA A 112 -3.20 7.10 7.14
N PHE A 113 -4.10 7.99 7.59
CA PHE A 113 -5.55 7.81 7.46
C PHE A 113 -5.99 7.79 5.99
N LEU A 114 -5.55 8.75 5.17
CA LEU A 114 -5.93 8.80 3.76
C LEU A 114 -5.40 7.57 3.01
N ALA A 115 -4.19 7.10 3.31
CA ALA A 115 -3.63 5.89 2.71
C ALA A 115 -4.43 4.62 3.10
N SER A 116 -4.97 4.54 4.33
CA SER A 116 -5.76 3.39 4.79
C SER A 116 -7.15 3.28 4.13
N THR A 117 -7.54 4.28 3.32
CA THR A 117 -8.78 4.24 2.54
C THR A 117 -8.64 3.45 1.22
N ALA A 118 -7.42 3.04 0.86
CA ALA A 118 -7.16 2.27 -0.36
C ALA A 118 -8.07 1.03 -0.55
N PRO A 119 -8.37 0.21 0.49
CA PRO A 119 -9.26 -0.94 0.35
C PRO A 119 -10.69 -0.56 -0.10
N ALA A 120 -11.19 0.62 0.30
CA ALA A 120 -12.50 1.09 -0.15
C ALA A 120 -12.49 1.32 -1.67
N PHE A 121 -11.43 1.94 -2.20
CA PHE A 121 -11.25 2.10 -3.64
C PHE A 121 -11.06 0.76 -4.35
N MET A 122 -10.38 -0.22 -3.73
CA MET A 122 -10.25 -1.56 -4.28
C MET A 122 -11.60 -2.25 -4.44
N VAL A 123 -12.51 -2.14 -3.46
CA VAL A 123 -13.86 -2.72 -3.56
C VAL A 123 -14.62 -2.13 -4.75
N VAL A 124 -14.56 -0.80 -4.94
CA VAL A 124 -15.19 -0.14 -6.08
C VAL A 124 -14.60 -0.62 -7.40
N LEU A 125 -13.27 -0.66 -7.50
CA LEU A 125 -12.58 -1.08 -8.71
C LEU A 125 -12.80 -2.56 -9.01
N ALA A 126 -12.86 -3.43 -8.00
CA ALA A 126 -13.18 -4.84 -8.16
C ALA A 126 -14.61 -5.03 -8.70
N ALA A 127 -15.58 -4.28 -8.17
CA ALA A 127 -16.95 -4.31 -8.67
C ALA A 127 -17.05 -3.95 -10.15
N VAL A 128 -16.33 -2.90 -10.57
CA VAL A 128 -16.39 -2.37 -11.94
C VAL A 128 -15.55 -3.21 -12.91
N TRP A 129 -14.34 -3.58 -12.51
CA TRP A 129 -13.35 -4.20 -13.39
C TRP A 129 -13.42 -5.74 -13.39
N LEU A 130 -13.58 -6.34 -12.21
CA LEU A 130 -13.67 -7.79 -12.03
C LEU A 130 -15.10 -8.31 -12.05
N ARG A 131 -16.10 -7.41 -12.02
CA ARG A 131 -17.53 -7.75 -11.92
C ARG A 131 -17.86 -8.62 -10.70
N GLU A 132 -17.11 -8.42 -9.62
CA GLU A 132 -17.37 -9.09 -8.34
C GLU A 132 -18.64 -8.49 -7.68
N PRO A 133 -19.57 -9.33 -7.18
CA PRO A 133 -20.77 -8.84 -6.51
C PRO A 133 -20.40 -8.14 -5.21
N VAL A 134 -20.91 -6.92 -5.02
CA VAL A 134 -20.71 -6.13 -3.79
C VAL A 134 -22.01 -6.07 -3.00
N GLY A 135 -21.97 -6.55 -1.75
CA GLY A 135 -23.10 -6.51 -0.83
C GLY A 135 -23.37 -5.12 -0.29
N GLY A 136 -24.61 -4.87 0.18
CA GLY A 136 -25.04 -3.57 0.71
C GLY A 136 -24.16 -3.02 1.83
N TRP A 137 -23.66 -3.88 2.73
CA TRP A 137 -22.73 -3.49 3.80
C TRP A 137 -21.37 -3.01 3.30
N GLN A 138 -20.86 -3.60 2.21
CA GLN A 138 -19.61 -3.16 1.59
C GLN A 138 -19.81 -1.79 0.93
N ILE A 139 -20.96 -1.58 0.26
CA ILE A 139 -21.32 -0.28 -0.32
C ILE A 139 -21.38 0.79 0.76
N SER A 140 -22.07 0.54 1.89
CA SER A 140 -22.14 1.52 2.99
C SER A 140 -20.76 1.81 3.57
N GLY A 141 -19.91 0.79 3.75
CA GLY A 141 -18.55 0.97 4.24
C GLY A 141 -17.69 1.81 3.29
N VAL A 142 -17.77 1.54 1.98
CA VAL A 142 -17.08 2.32 0.94
C VAL A 142 -17.54 3.77 0.93
N LEU A 143 -18.85 4.02 1.00
CA LEU A 143 -19.39 5.38 1.05
C LEU A 143 -18.90 6.13 2.29
N LEU A 144 -18.98 5.52 3.47
CA LEU A 144 -18.48 6.11 4.71
C LEU A 144 -16.98 6.40 4.65
N ALA A 145 -16.18 5.45 4.16
CA ALA A 145 -14.74 5.62 4.00
C ALA A 145 -14.40 6.75 3.01
N THR A 146 -15.09 6.81 1.87
CA THR A 146 -14.86 7.83 0.83
C THR A 146 -15.25 9.22 1.33
N LEU A 147 -16.39 9.34 2.03
CA LEU A 147 -16.84 10.60 2.62
C LEU A 147 -15.89 11.07 3.73
N GLY A 148 -15.46 10.16 4.61
CA GLY A 148 -14.49 10.47 5.66
C GLY A 148 -13.12 10.87 5.10
N ALA A 149 -12.65 10.16 4.07
CA ALA A 149 -11.41 10.49 3.36
C ALA A 149 -11.49 11.89 2.72
N GLY A 150 -12.60 12.18 2.02
CA GLY A 150 -12.83 13.50 1.41
C GLY A 150 -12.88 14.62 2.45
N TRP A 151 -13.57 14.39 3.57
CA TRP A 151 -13.67 15.34 4.69
C TRP A 151 -12.30 15.68 5.28
N VAL A 152 -11.49 14.67 5.56
CA VAL A 152 -10.13 14.87 6.06
C VAL A 152 -9.24 15.51 5.00
N ALA A 153 -9.40 15.15 3.72
CA ALA A 153 -8.60 15.72 2.64
C ALA A 153 -8.77 17.24 2.51
N ILE A 154 -9.98 17.76 2.73
CA ILE A 154 -10.28 19.20 2.74
C ILE A 154 -9.98 19.90 4.07
N GLY A 155 -9.40 19.20 5.05
CA GLY A 155 -9.04 19.79 6.35
C GLY A 155 -10.20 19.92 7.33
N GLY A 156 -11.31 19.22 7.11
CA GLY A 156 -12.47 19.25 8.00
C GLY A 156 -13.28 20.55 7.95
N ASP A 157 -13.21 21.29 6.84
CA ASP A 157 -14.01 22.49 6.60
C ASP A 157 -14.70 22.43 5.23
N TRP A 158 -16.04 22.32 5.23
CA TRP A 158 -16.83 22.29 3.99
C TRP A 158 -16.76 23.62 3.24
N ALA A 159 -16.49 24.75 3.93
CA ALA A 159 -16.37 26.06 3.31
C ALA A 159 -15.08 26.20 2.48
N ALA A 160 -14.05 25.40 2.75
CA ALA A 160 -12.83 25.36 1.96
C ALA A 160 -13.11 24.97 0.49
N LEU A 161 -14.07 24.06 0.26
CA LEU A 161 -14.54 23.69 -1.08
C LEU A 161 -15.26 24.85 -1.78
N ALA A 162 -16.02 25.65 -1.04
CA ALA A 162 -16.77 26.79 -1.59
C ALA A 162 -15.86 27.94 -2.04
N HIS A 163 -14.67 28.07 -1.44
CA HIS A 163 -13.68 29.09 -1.80
C HIS A 163 -12.66 28.62 -2.84
N GLY A 164 -12.77 27.39 -3.34
CA GLY A 164 -11.83 26.83 -4.33
C GLY A 164 -10.41 26.59 -3.81
N HIS A 165 -10.20 26.66 -2.49
CA HIS A 165 -8.89 26.42 -1.88
C HIS A 165 -8.82 24.99 -1.34
N LEU A 166 -7.92 24.20 -1.94
CA LEU A 166 -7.49 22.93 -1.37
C LEU A 166 -6.71 23.26 -0.08
N ALA A 167 -7.31 23.03 1.09
CA ALA A 167 -6.72 23.38 2.39
C ALA A 167 -5.29 22.84 2.57
N ASN A 168 -4.98 21.68 1.97
CA ASN A 168 -3.63 21.15 1.90
C ASN A 168 -3.44 20.30 0.62
N PRO A 169 -2.66 20.75 -0.38
CA PRO A 169 -2.46 19.99 -1.62
C PRO A 169 -1.82 18.61 -1.38
N GLY A 170 -1.07 18.46 -0.29
CA GLY A 170 -0.45 17.19 0.09
C GLY A 170 -1.47 16.10 0.43
N ASN A 171 -2.60 16.47 1.07
CA ASN A 171 -3.66 15.52 1.38
C ASN A 171 -4.22 14.88 0.10
N PHE A 172 -4.38 15.68 -0.97
CA PHE A 172 -4.86 15.19 -2.26
C PHE A 172 -3.86 14.27 -2.93
N LEU A 173 -2.56 14.58 -2.86
CA LEU A 173 -1.53 13.69 -3.37
C LEU A 173 -1.53 12.34 -2.64
N VAL A 174 -1.71 12.33 -1.31
CA VAL A 174 -1.80 11.08 -0.55
C VAL A 174 -3.08 10.32 -0.91
N LEU A 175 -4.24 10.98 -1.03
CA LEU A 175 -5.48 10.33 -1.44
C LEU A 175 -5.36 9.73 -2.85
N LEU A 176 -4.74 10.46 -3.79
CA LEU A 176 -4.47 9.96 -5.13
C LEU A 176 -3.53 8.75 -5.09
N SER A 177 -2.53 8.74 -4.20
CA SER A 177 -1.65 7.59 -3.99
C SER A 177 -2.42 6.33 -3.56
N ALA A 178 -3.47 6.48 -2.74
CA ALA A 178 -4.32 5.37 -2.31
C ALA A 178 -5.14 4.79 -3.49
N ILE A 179 -5.61 5.63 -4.40
CA ILE A 179 -6.29 5.21 -5.63
C ILE A 179 -5.31 4.48 -6.56
N VAL A 180 -4.10 5.03 -6.77
CA VAL A 180 -3.06 4.37 -7.58
C VAL A 180 -2.72 3.00 -7.01
N TRP A 181 -2.59 2.88 -5.68
CA TRP A 181 -2.38 1.60 -5.01
C TRP A 181 -3.52 0.60 -5.27
N ALA A 182 -4.77 1.07 -5.21
CA ALA A 182 -5.93 0.23 -5.50
C ALA A 182 -5.94 -0.26 -6.96
N VAL A 183 -5.67 0.62 -7.93
CA VAL A 183 -5.55 0.26 -9.35
C VAL A 183 -4.44 -0.76 -9.56
N TYR A 184 -3.25 -0.51 -9.00
CA TYR A 184 -2.13 -1.46 -9.06
C TYR A 184 -2.52 -2.83 -8.55
N THR A 185 -3.17 -2.88 -7.38
CA THR A 185 -3.58 -4.15 -6.75
C THR A 185 -4.53 -4.94 -7.64
N ILE A 186 -5.49 -4.27 -8.28
CA ILE A 186 -6.43 -4.91 -9.22
C ILE A 186 -5.72 -5.38 -10.51
N LEU A 187 -4.74 -4.63 -11.01
CA LEU A 187 -3.96 -5.01 -12.20
C LEU A 187 -2.97 -6.16 -11.95
N THR A 188 -2.55 -6.36 -10.70
CA THR A 188 -1.64 -7.47 -10.33
C THR A 188 -2.34 -8.77 -9.98
N ARG A 189 -3.67 -8.76 -9.87
CA ARG A 189 -4.49 -9.98 -9.69
C ARG A 189 -4.67 -10.71 -11.02
#